data_AF-A0A0D1YMC5-F1
#
_entry.id   AF-A0A0D1YMC5-F1
#
_cell.length_a   1.000
_cell.length_b   1.000
_cell.length_c   1.000
_cell.angle_alpha   90.00
_cell.angle_beta   90.00
_cell.angle_gamma   90.00
#
_symmetry.space_group_name_H-M   'P 1'
#
loop_
_entity.id
_entity.type
_entity.pdbx_description
1 polymer ?
#
loop_
_entity_poly.entity_id
_entity_poly.type
_entity_poly.pdbx_seq_one_letter_code
_entity_poly.pdbx_strand_id
1 'polypeptide(L)'
;MEKSELRTGMDSATEFSSVCINTAIYLPWLLGQCLKNGVVVKRGVCKHVNEAADMHHSGQRASIVVNCTGLSSRFLGGVQDQSVYPARGQIVVVRNDPQVMTGTSGTDDGGDEVCYIMQRAAGGGTILGGSFQQHNWESQPDPNLAIRIMKRCVDLCPELTGGKGIEALSVIRHGVGLRPLRDAGPRVERERIGDVEVVHQYGHGGFGYQTSYGSALEAVRLVGQAALAWPPKL
;
A
#
# COMPACT_ATOMS: atom_id res chain seq x y z
N MET A 1 5.06 9.09 -26.79
CA MET A 1 4.91 10.52 -27.14
C MET A 1 6.05 10.90 -28.06
N GLU A 2 5.79 11.78 -29.02
CA GLU A 2 6.81 12.29 -29.94
C GLU A 2 7.78 13.21 -29.20
N LYS A 3 9.03 13.34 -29.69
CA LYS A 3 10.05 14.21 -29.05
C LYS A 3 9.58 15.66 -28.89
N SER A 4 8.75 16.15 -29.81
CA SER A 4 8.18 17.51 -29.78
C SER A 4 7.16 17.73 -28.66
N GLU A 5 6.60 16.66 -28.09
CA GLU A 5 5.60 16.71 -27.01
C GLU A 5 6.24 16.58 -25.62
N LEU A 6 7.54 16.25 -25.57
CA LEU A 6 8.26 16.07 -24.31
C LEU A 6 8.53 17.43 -23.65
N ARG A 7 8.32 17.49 -22.34
CA ARG A 7 8.76 18.62 -21.52
C ARG A 7 10.30 18.69 -21.52
N THR A 8 10.84 19.89 -21.44
CA THR A 8 12.29 20.11 -21.33
C THR A 8 12.88 19.25 -20.21
N GLY A 9 13.97 18.53 -20.52
CA GLY A 9 14.65 17.64 -19.58
C GLY A 9 14.13 16.20 -19.54
N MET A 10 12.99 15.89 -20.19
CA MET A 10 12.48 14.52 -20.27
C MET A 10 13.06 13.78 -21.47
N ASP A 11 13.67 12.62 -21.22
CA ASP A 11 14.21 11.75 -22.28
C ASP A 11 13.09 11.00 -23.03
N SER A 12 12.08 10.51 -22.30
CA SER A 12 10.93 9.80 -22.86
C SER A 12 9.67 9.96 -22.00
N ALA A 13 8.50 9.77 -22.61
CA ALA A 13 7.21 9.75 -21.94
C ALA A 13 6.23 8.77 -22.61
N THR A 14 5.38 8.15 -21.80
CA THR A 14 4.36 7.21 -22.25
C THR A 14 3.03 7.57 -21.61
N GLU A 15 1.96 7.47 -22.41
CA GLU A 15 0.59 7.67 -21.98
C GLU A 15 -0.19 6.37 -22.19
N PHE A 16 -1.01 6.01 -21.21
CA PHE A 16 -1.87 4.84 -21.24
C PHE A 16 -2.99 4.96 -20.22
N SER A 17 -4.08 4.23 -20.44
CA SER A 17 -5.17 4.14 -19.47
C SER A 17 -4.81 3.17 -18.35
N SER A 18 -5.02 3.58 -17.10
CA SER A 18 -4.84 2.76 -15.91
C SER A 18 -6.00 2.99 -14.93
N VAL A 19 -5.86 2.56 -13.67
CA VAL A 19 -6.91 2.66 -12.64
C VAL A 19 -6.45 3.47 -11.43
N CYS A 20 -7.34 4.30 -10.87
CA CYS A 20 -7.14 4.91 -9.56
C CYS A 20 -8.16 4.38 -8.55
N ILE A 21 -7.69 3.72 -7.50
CA ILE A 21 -8.54 3.14 -6.47
C ILE A 21 -8.84 4.19 -5.40
N ASN A 22 -10.14 4.44 -5.15
CA ASN A 22 -10.54 5.13 -3.94
C ASN A 22 -10.48 4.18 -2.74
N THR A 23 -9.37 4.21 -2.00
CA THR A 23 -9.12 3.29 -0.89
C THR A 23 -10.14 3.39 0.25
N ALA A 24 -10.74 4.56 0.44
CA ALA A 24 -11.76 4.79 1.47
C ALA A 24 -13.10 4.09 1.15
N ILE A 25 -13.32 3.74 -0.12
CA ILE A 25 -14.50 2.98 -0.57
C ILE A 25 -14.13 1.51 -0.81
N TYR A 26 -12.99 1.26 -1.45
CA TYR A 26 -12.58 -0.07 -1.87
C TYR A 26 -12.32 -1.02 -0.70
N LEU A 27 -11.71 -0.55 0.40
CA LEU A 27 -11.47 -1.40 1.57
C LEU A 27 -12.78 -1.80 2.28
N PRO A 28 -13.73 -0.89 2.58
CA PRO A 28 -15.06 -1.28 3.04
C PRO A 28 -15.83 -2.16 2.05
N TRP A 29 -15.67 -1.94 0.74
CA TRP A 29 -16.27 -2.80 -0.28
C TRP A 29 -15.74 -4.23 -0.19
N LEU A 30 -14.42 -4.43 -0.08
CA LEU A 30 -13.80 -5.74 0.11
C LEU A 30 -14.33 -6.42 1.37
N LEU A 31 -14.38 -5.69 2.49
CA LEU A 31 -14.98 -6.17 3.74
C LEU A 31 -16.43 -6.63 3.51
N GLY A 32 -17.23 -5.84 2.79
CA GLY A 32 -18.60 -6.21 2.43
C GLY A 32 -18.69 -7.49 1.60
N GLN A 33 -17.75 -7.72 0.66
CA GLN A 33 -17.67 -8.98 -0.09
C GLN A 33 -17.32 -10.16 0.81
N CYS A 34 -16.38 -9.99 1.75
CA CYS A 34 -16.03 -11.03 2.73
C CYS A 34 -17.23 -11.39 3.61
N LEU A 35 -17.94 -10.39 4.16
CA LEU A 35 -19.12 -10.60 5.01
C LEU A 35 -20.25 -11.32 4.25
N LYS A 36 -20.50 -10.96 3.00
CA LYS A 36 -21.48 -11.65 2.14
C LYS A 36 -21.18 -13.14 1.96
N ASN A 37 -19.90 -13.52 2.02
CA ASN A 37 -19.45 -14.91 1.94
C ASN A 37 -19.28 -15.57 3.32
N GLY A 38 -19.82 -14.98 4.38
CA GLY A 38 -19.83 -15.57 5.73
C GLY A 38 -18.54 -15.40 6.52
N VAL A 39 -17.58 -14.58 6.06
CA VAL A 39 -16.39 -14.26 6.86
C VAL A 39 -16.81 -13.51 8.13
N VAL A 40 -16.34 -13.98 9.28
CA VAL A 40 -16.54 -13.31 10.57
C VAL A 40 -15.33 -12.45 10.90
N VAL A 41 -15.57 -11.19 11.24
CA VAL A 41 -14.51 -10.21 11.50
C VAL A 41 -14.45 -9.91 12.99
N LYS A 42 -13.27 -10.05 13.57
CA LYS A 42 -13.01 -9.83 14.99
C LYS A 42 -11.82 -8.89 15.16
N ARG A 43 -11.98 -7.88 16.01
CA ARG A 43 -10.84 -7.06 16.43
C ARG A 43 -9.99 -7.86 17.42
N GLY A 44 -8.68 -7.84 17.21
CA GLY A 44 -7.73 -8.61 18.00
C GLY A 44 -6.33 -8.03 17.90
N VAL A 45 -5.53 -8.31 18.92
CA VAL A 45 -4.09 -8.00 18.95
C VAL A 45 -3.37 -9.28 19.32
N CYS A 46 -2.46 -9.72 18.46
CA CYS A 46 -1.61 -10.89 18.68
C CYS A 46 -0.18 -10.41 18.89
N LYS A 47 0.48 -10.90 19.94
CA LYS A 47 1.92 -10.68 20.15
C LYS A 47 2.77 -11.75 19.46
N HIS A 48 2.19 -12.92 19.21
CA HIS A 48 2.80 -14.02 18.48
C HIS A 48 1.82 -14.55 17.42
N VAL A 49 2.32 -15.02 16.26
CA VAL A 49 1.46 -15.50 15.16
C VAL A 49 0.55 -16.67 15.56
N ASN A 50 1.03 -17.58 16.41
CA ASN A 50 0.24 -18.71 16.93
C ASN A 50 -0.98 -18.28 17.76
N GLU A 51 -0.97 -17.09 18.40
CA GLU A 51 -2.14 -16.59 19.14
C GLU A 51 -3.34 -16.39 18.20
N ALA A 52 -3.09 -16.05 16.93
CA ALA A 52 -4.15 -15.90 15.93
C ALA A 52 -4.90 -17.21 15.66
N ALA A 53 -4.27 -18.37 15.87
CA ALA A 53 -4.93 -19.66 15.71
C ALA A 53 -6.04 -19.86 16.76
N ASP A 54 -5.91 -19.30 17.96
CA ASP A 54 -6.91 -19.41 19.03
C ASP A 54 -8.05 -18.39 18.90
N MET A 55 -8.00 -17.52 17.89
CA MET A 55 -8.97 -16.43 17.71
C MET A 55 -10.12 -16.76 16.74
N HIS A 56 -10.17 -17.98 16.21
CA HIS A 56 -11.18 -18.37 15.22
C HIS A 56 -12.61 -18.30 15.80
N HIS A 57 -13.56 -17.82 14.99
CA HIS A 57 -14.92 -17.55 15.45
C HIS A 57 -15.72 -18.80 15.87
N SER A 58 -15.32 -19.99 15.42
CA SER A 58 -15.94 -21.26 15.83
C SER A 58 -15.63 -21.64 17.29
N GLY A 59 -14.70 -20.94 17.95
CA GLY A 59 -14.20 -21.31 19.27
C GLY A 59 -13.21 -22.49 19.27
N GLN A 60 -12.90 -23.04 18.10
CA GLN A 60 -11.86 -24.06 17.91
C GLN A 60 -10.56 -23.43 17.41
N ARG A 61 -9.42 -24.06 17.68
CA ARG A 61 -8.12 -23.64 17.15
C ARG A 61 -8.11 -23.75 15.62
N ALA A 62 -7.66 -22.71 14.94
CA ALA A 62 -7.54 -22.69 13.48
C ALA A 62 -6.44 -23.66 13.03
N SER A 63 -6.70 -24.40 11.94
CA SER A 63 -5.71 -25.29 11.34
C SER A 63 -4.61 -24.52 10.60
N ILE A 64 -4.94 -23.37 10.01
CA ILE A 64 -4.04 -22.55 9.20
C ILE A 64 -4.26 -21.07 9.56
N VAL A 65 -3.17 -20.32 9.69
CA VAL A 65 -3.17 -18.86 9.84
C VAL A 65 -2.56 -18.21 8.60
N VAL A 66 -3.25 -17.23 7.99
CA VAL A 66 -2.66 -16.40 6.93
C VAL A 66 -2.11 -15.11 7.55
N ASN A 67 -0.79 -14.95 7.57
CA ASN A 67 -0.14 -13.76 8.13
C ASN A 67 -0.07 -12.63 7.08
N CYS A 68 -1.03 -11.70 7.16
CA CYS A 68 -1.10 -10.48 6.35
C CYS A 68 -0.74 -9.20 7.14
N THR A 69 0.18 -9.28 8.12
CA THR A 69 0.41 -8.17 9.07
C THR A 69 1.33 -7.05 8.57
N GLY A 70 1.78 -7.11 7.31
CA GLY A 70 2.55 -6.02 6.67
C GLY A 70 3.82 -5.67 7.44
N LEU A 71 3.97 -4.39 7.80
CA LEU A 71 5.13 -3.86 8.52
C LEU A 71 5.28 -4.47 9.92
N SER A 72 4.17 -4.92 10.53
CA SER A 72 4.18 -5.51 11.87
C SER A 72 4.81 -6.91 11.91
N SER A 73 4.99 -7.60 10.77
CA SER A 73 5.75 -8.86 10.70
C SER A 73 7.19 -8.71 11.22
N ARG A 74 7.74 -7.48 11.23
CA ARG A 74 9.04 -7.16 11.86
C ARG A 74 9.06 -7.46 13.36
N PHE A 75 7.93 -7.29 14.04
CA PHE A 75 7.83 -7.34 15.50
C PHE A 75 6.96 -8.51 16.01
N LEU A 76 6.15 -9.11 15.15
CA LEU A 76 5.27 -10.22 15.51
C LEU A 76 6.08 -11.46 15.91
N GLY A 77 5.88 -11.95 17.13
CA GLY A 77 6.53 -13.15 17.64
C GLY A 77 6.29 -14.36 16.73
N GLY A 78 7.32 -15.19 16.57
CA GLY A 78 7.34 -16.32 15.64
C GLY A 78 7.63 -15.92 14.18
N VAL A 79 7.59 -14.63 13.85
CA VAL A 79 7.93 -14.12 12.50
C VAL A 79 9.17 -13.24 12.56
N GLN A 80 9.10 -12.14 13.32
CA GLN A 80 10.21 -11.21 13.62
C GLN A 80 11.14 -10.91 12.41
N ASP A 81 10.56 -10.71 11.23
CA ASP A 81 11.31 -10.58 9.99
C ASP A 81 12.05 -9.23 9.94
N GLN A 82 13.36 -9.26 10.24
CA GLN A 82 14.21 -8.07 10.31
C GLN A 82 14.49 -7.44 8.94
N SER A 83 14.21 -8.15 7.84
CA SER A 83 14.29 -7.60 6.48
C SER A 83 13.11 -6.69 6.14
N VAL A 84 12.08 -6.61 7.00
CA VAL A 84 10.93 -5.72 6.84
C VAL A 84 11.22 -4.35 7.46
N TYR A 85 11.04 -3.26 6.70
CA TYR A 85 11.28 -1.88 7.15
C TYR A 85 10.34 -0.89 6.44
N PRO A 86 10.14 0.33 6.97
CA PRO A 86 9.25 1.29 6.33
C PRO A 86 9.96 2.01 5.18
N ALA A 87 9.20 2.41 4.16
CA ALA A 87 9.48 3.63 3.42
C ALA A 87 8.33 4.62 3.63
N ARG A 88 8.63 5.73 4.31
CA ARG A 88 7.69 6.79 4.62
C ARG A 88 7.25 7.50 3.35
N GLY A 89 5.94 7.53 3.13
CA GLY A 89 5.29 8.28 2.06
C GLY A 89 4.36 9.34 2.63
N GLN A 90 4.70 10.60 2.39
CA GLN A 90 3.83 11.73 2.67
C GLN A 90 3.02 12.12 1.43
N ILE A 91 1.76 12.49 1.65
CA ILE A 91 0.82 12.96 0.63
C ILE A 91 0.09 14.22 1.09
N VAL A 92 -0.40 14.98 0.11
CA VAL A 92 -1.39 16.04 0.29
C VAL A 92 -2.65 15.64 -0.46
N VAL A 93 -3.81 15.70 0.19
CA VAL A 93 -5.11 15.38 -0.43
C VAL A 93 -5.81 16.68 -0.74
N VAL A 94 -6.23 16.89 -1.99
CA VAL A 94 -6.88 18.13 -2.47
C VAL A 94 -8.21 17.85 -3.15
N ARG A 95 -9.08 18.86 -3.27
CA ARG A 95 -10.34 18.77 -4.02
C ARG A 95 -10.17 18.94 -5.53
N ASN A 96 -9.11 19.62 -5.95
CA ASN A 96 -8.79 19.89 -7.35
C ASN A 96 -8.70 18.58 -8.14
N ASP A 97 -9.16 18.59 -9.39
CA ASP A 97 -9.22 17.40 -10.23
C ASP A 97 -8.59 17.70 -11.60
N PRO A 98 -7.39 17.17 -11.89
CA PRO A 98 -6.70 17.41 -13.16
C PRO A 98 -7.20 16.52 -14.30
N GLN A 99 -8.17 15.62 -14.07
CA GLN A 99 -8.68 14.64 -15.03
C GLN A 99 -7.63 13.64 -15.58
N VAL A 100 -6.40 13.64 -15.06
CA VAL A 100 -5.30 12.77 -15.50
C VAL A 100 -4.51 12.24 -14.29
N MET A 101 -3.94 11.05 -14.43
CA MET A 101 -2.88 10.58 -13.54
C MET A 101 -1.53 10.87 -14.19
N THR A 102 -0.62 11.52 -13.46
CA THR A 102 0.70 11.88 -14.00
C THR A 102 1.76 11.81 -12.92
N GLY A 103 3.02 11.63 -13.32
CA GLY A 103 4.17 11.54 -12.43
C GLY A 103 5.48 11.58 -13.21
N THR A 104 6.59 11.74 -12.51
CA THR A 104 7.94 11.72 -13.08
C THR A 104 8.78 10.61 -12.44
N SER A 105 9.84 10.19 -13.13
CA SER A 105 10.77 9.16 -12.63
C SER A 105 11.66 9.64 -11.47
N GLY A 106 11.81 10.96 -11.31
CA GLY A 106 12.60 11.59 -10.26
C GLY A 106 12.27 13.06 -10.07
N THR A 107 12.97 13.71 -9.15
CA THR A 107 12.85 15.14 -8.84
C THR A 107 14.22 15.73 -8.51
N ASP A 108 14.34 17.06 -8.54
CA ASP A 108 15.55 17.78 -8.15
C ASP A 108 15.63 18.06 -6.63
N ASP A 109 14.59 17.67 -5.87
CA ASP A 109 14.46 17.94 -4.43
C ASP A 109 15.12 16.87 -3.54
N GLY A 110 15.72 15.84 -4.14
CA GLY A 110 16.41 14.75 -3.44
C GLY A 110 15.96 13.36 -3.87
N GLY A 111 16.80 12.36 -3.61
CA GLY A 111 16.55 10.97 -4.04
C GLY A 111 15.36 10.28 -3.37
N ASP A 112 14.85 10.82 -2.27
CA ASP A 112 13.68 10.31 -1.53
C ASP A 112 12.43 11.18 -1.71
N GLU A 113 12.47 12.19 -2.58
CA GLU A 113 11.33 13.03 -2.94
C GLU A 113 10.86 12.73 -4.36
N VAL A 114 9.58 12.38 -4.49
CA VAL A 114 8.98 11.93 -5.77
C VAL A 114 7.81 12.85 -6.16
N CYS A 115 7.33 12.71 -7.40
CA CYS A 115 6.18 13.47 -7.89
C CYS A 115 5.16 12.56 -8.57
N TYR A 116 3.93 12.54 -8.06
CA TYR A 116 2.80 11.85 -8.67
C TYR A 116 1.47 12.49 -8.28
N ILE A 117 0.50 12.40 -9.18
CA ILE A 117 -0.84 12.94 -9.04
C ILE A 117 -1.84 11.87 -9.47
N MET A 118 -2.85 11.61 -8.63
CA MET A 118 -3.93 10.69 -9.00
C MET A 118 -5.26 11.05 -8.32
N GLN A 119 -6.31 11.22 -9.12
CA GLN A 119 -7.67 11.49 -8.66
C GLN A 119 -8.39 10.20 -8.28
N ARG A 120 -8.82 10.10 -7.02
CA ARG A 120 -9.59 8.93 -6.56
C ARG A 120 -11.00 8.95 -7.14
N ALA A 121 -11.47 7.77 -7.55
CA ALA A 121 -12.83 7.57 -8.05
C ALA A 121 -13.92 8.07 -7.08
N ALA A 122 -15.11 8.37 -7.63
CA ALA A 122 -16.30 8.79 -6.87
C ALA A 122 -16.06 10.00 -5.95
N GLY A 123 -15.31 11.00 -6.43
CA GLY A 123 -15.07 12.24 -5.69
C GLY A 123 -14.19 12.06 -4.44
N GLY A 124 -13.33 11.04 -4.41
CA GLY A 124 -12.48 10.73 -3.26
C GLY A 124 -11.34 11.72 -2.97
N GLY A 125 -11.18 12.73 -3.82
CA GLY A 125 -10.10 13.71 -3.79
C GLY A 125 -8.85 13.27 -4.54
N THR A 126 -8.03 14.25 -4.94
CA THR A 126 -6.77 14.01 -5.64
C THR A 126 -5.65 13.84 -4.63
N ILE A 127 -4.84 12.82 -4.85
CA ILE A 127 -3.62 12.57 -4.09
C ILE A 127 -2.47 13.23 -4.82
N LEU A 128 -1.83 14.18 -4.16
CA LEU A 128 -0.55 14.75 -4.53
C LEU A 128 0.52 14.05 -3.71
N GLY A 129 1.53 13.51 -4.38
CA GLY A 129 2.68 12.89 -3.72
C GLY A 129 3.98 13.26 -4.41
N GLY A 130 5.11 12.95 -3.79
CA GLY A 130 5.21 12.36 -2.47
C GLY A 130 6.64 12.21 -2.00
N SER A 131 6.85 11.22 -1.14
CA SER A 131 8.16 10.83 -0.64
C SER A 131 8.34 9.31 -0.61
N PHE A 132 9.58 8.87 -0.56
CA PHE A 132 10.02 7.48 -0.43
C PHE A 132 11.21 7.38 0.53
N GLN A 133 10.98 7.64 1.82
CA GLN A 133 12.05 7.80 2.80
C GLN A 133 12.24 6.49 3.56
N GLN A 134 13.23 5.69 3.16
CA GLN A 134 13.50 4.39 3.75
C GLN A 134 13.94 4.51 5.22
N HIS A 135 13.56 3.54 6.05
CA HIS A 135 13.82 3.47 7.49
C HIS A 135 13.26 4.62 8.34
N ASN A 136 12.53 5.56 7.74
CA ASN A 136 11.87 6.64 8.45
C ASN A 136 10.50 6.18 9.00
N TRP A 137 10.31 6.29 10.31
CA TRP A 137 9.09 5.91 11.02
C TRP A 137 8.22 7.11 11.42
N GLU A 138 8.62 8.34 11.08
CA GLU A 138 7.88 9.55 11.45
C GLU A 138 6.46 9.51 10.89
N SER A 139 5.48 9.62 11.79
CA SER A 139 4.05 9.52 11.50
C SER A 139 3.43 10.87 11.15
N GLN A 140 4.06 11.97 11.57
CA GLN A 140 3.52 13.32 11.40
C GLN A 140 3.90 13.88 10.03
N PRO A 141 2.97 14.56 9.33
CA PRO A 141 3.31 15.31 8.12
C PRO A 141 4.34 16.41 8.42
N ASP A 142 5.38 16.49 7.61
CA ASP A 142 6.33 17.61 7.59
C ASP A 142 5.74 18.74 6.72
N PRO A 143 5.49 19.94 7.28
CA PRO A 143 4.97 21.08 6.52
C PRO A 143 5.86 21.49 5.33
N ASN A 144 7.18 21.39 5.46
CA ASN A 144 8.11 21.78 4.38
C ASN A 144 8.02 20.80 3.21
N LEU A 145 8.01 19.50 3.50
CA LEU A 145 7.78 18.46 2.49
C LEU A 145 6.40 18.60 1.83
N ALA A 146 5.36 18.98 2.59
CA ALA A 146 4.04 19.22 2.01
C ALA A 146 4.06 20.36 0.99
N ILE A 147 4.74 21.48 1.30
CA ILE A 147 4.91 22.61 0.38
C ILE A 147 5.65 22.16 -0.89
N ARG A 148 6.76 21.41 -0.76
CA ARG A 148 7.51 20.91 -1.92
C ARG A 148 6.68 19.94 -2.78
N ILE A 149 5.93 19.02 -2.17
CA ILE A 149 4.99 18.13 -2.88
C ILE A 149 3.99 18.95 -3.71
N MET A 150 3.35 19.96 -3.09
CA MET A 150 2.37 20.81 -3.78
C MET A 150 3.00 21.57 -4.95
N LYS A 151 4.20 22.14 -4.76
CA LYS A 151 4.93 22.86 -5.81
C LYS A 151 5.22 21.95 -7.01
N ARG A 152 5.89 20.81 -6.77
CA ARG A 152 6.20 19.83 -7.84
C ARG A 152 4.96 19.39 -8.60
N CYS A 153 3.86 19.12 -7.89
CA CYS A 153 2.62 18.70 -8.54
C CYS A 153 2.01 19.81 -9.40
N VAL A 154 1.98 21.06 -8.93
CA VAL A 154 1.46 22.19 -9.70
C VAL A 154 2.36 22.49 -10.91
N ASP A 155 3.68 22.37 -10.77
CA ASP A 155 4.61 22.54 -11.89
C ASP A 155 4.44 21.42 -12.93
N LEU A 156 4.26 20.17 -12.48
CA LEU A 156 4.02 19.02 -13.35
C LEU A 156 2.65 19.10 -14.04
N CYS A 157 1.61 19.60 -13.38
CA CYS A 157 0.26 19.71 -13.93
C CYS A 157 -0.37 21.05 -13.54
N PRO A 158 -0.07 22.15 -14.28
CA PRO A 158 -0.60 23.47 -13.99
C PRO A 158 -2.14 23.55 -13.99
N GLU A 159 -2.79 22.64 -14.71
CA GLU A 159 -4.24 22.48 -14.78
C GLU A 159 -4.86 22.20 -13.40
N LEU A 160 -4.10 21.62 -12.46
CA LEU A 160 -4.54 21.45 -11.07
C LEU A 160 -5.06 22.75 -10.46
N THR A 161 -4.47 23.89 -10.83
CA THR A 161 -4.75 25.20 -10.23
C THR A 161 -5.14 26.26 -11.26
N GLY A 162 -5.17 25.90 -12.55
CA GLY A 162 -5.29 26.87 -13.65
C GLY A 162 -4.12 27.85 -13.69
N GLY A 163 -2.92 27.40 -13.33
CA GLY A 163 -1.70 28.22 -13.31
C GLY A 163 -1.60 29.24 -12.17
N LYS A 164 -2.45 29.14 -11.13
CA LYS A 164 -2.52 30.12 -10.03
C LYS A 164 -1.59 29.83 -8.84
N GLY A 165 -0.68 28.86 -8.99
CA GLY A 165 0.22 28.46 -7.91
C GLY A 165 -0.45 27.58 -6.85
N ILE A 166 0.32 27.21 -5.83
CA ILE A 166 -0.10 26.25 -4.79
C ILE A 166 -1.23 26.78 -3.90
N GLU A 167 -1.40 28.09 -3.85
CA GLU A 167 -2.40 28.81 -3.06
C GLU A 167 -3.83 28.53 -3.55
N ALA A 168 -3.99 28.13 -4.81
CA ALA A 168 -5.27 27.73 -5.39
C ALA A 168 -5.59 26.24 -5.19
N LEU A 169 -4.73 25.48 -4.49
CA LEU A 169 -5.06 24.12 -4.07
C LEU A 169 -6.05 24.17 -2.91
N SER A 170 -7.21 23.55 -3.10
CA SER A 170 -8.18 23.35 -2.02
C SER A 170 -7.82 22.09 -1.23
N VAL A 171 -6.90 22.24 -0.28
CA VAL A 171 -6.43 21.15 0.57
C VAL A 171 -7.57 20.59 1.44
N ILE A 172 -7.68 19.27 1.46
CA ILE A 172 -8.56 18.50 2.34
C ILE A 172 -7.81 18.10 3.60
N ARG A 173 -6.64 17.47 3.45
CA ARG A 173 -5.77 17.06 4.56
C ARG A 173 -4.36 16.70 4.09
N HIS A 174 -3.46 16.56 5.05
CA HIS A 174 -2.15 15.95 4.89
C HIS A 174 -2.18 14.52 5.41
N GLY A 175 -1.32 13.64 4.89
CA GLY A 175 -1.27 12.26 5.35
C GLY A 175 0.10 11.65 5.21
N VAL A 176 0.43 10.73 6.12
CA VAL A 176 1.65 9.93 6.08
C VAL A 176 1.27 8.46 6.19
N GLY A 177 1.88 7.63 5.35
CA GLY A 177 1.80 6.18 5.44
C GLY A 177 3.19 5.56 5.38
N LEU A 178 3.33 4.39 5.98
CA LEU A 178 4.58 3.62 5.98
C LEU A 178 4.41 2.41 5.06
N ARG A 179 5.11 2.43 3.92
CA ARG A 179 5.12 1.28 3.00
C ARG A 179 5.85 0.11 3.68
N PRO A 180 5.28 -1.10 3.74
CA PRO A 180 5.92 -2.26 4.35
C PRO A 180 6.93 -2.89 3.38
N LEU A 181 8.11 -2.27 3.21
CA LEU A 181 9.15 -2.86 2.37
C LEU A 181 9.71 -4.12 3.03
N ARG A 182 10.23 -5.00 2.18
CA ARG A 182 11.05 -6.13 2.57
C ARG A 182 12.17 -6.28 1.54
N ASP A 183 13.40 -6.57 1.97
CA ASP A 183 14.58 -6.60 1.08
C ASP A 183 14.38 -7.46 -0.17
N ALA A 184 13.80 -8.65 -0.01
CA ALA A 184 13.55 -9.59 -1.10
C ALA A 184 12.13 -9.47 -1.71
N GLY A 185 11.42 -8.35 -1.50
CA GLY A 185 10.05 -8.15 -1.96
C GLY A 185 9.02 -8.96 -1.15
N PRO A 186 7.78 -9.16 -1.64
CA PRO A 186 6.74 -9.87 -0.89
C PRO A 186 7.18 -11.27 -0.43
N ARG A 187 6.86 -11.63 0.81
CA ARG A 187 6.97 -13.00 1.32
C ARG A 187 5.61 -13.68 1.16
N VAL A 188 5.51 -14.60 0.19
CA VAL A 188 4.33 -15.42 -0.06
C VAL A 188 4.74 -16.89 -0.04
N GLU A 189 4.73 -17.48 1.15
CA GLU A 189 5.24 -18.84 1.38
C GLU A 189 4.57 -19.50 2.58
N ARG A 190 4.73 -20.81 2.71
CA ARG A 190 4.22 -21.61 3.83
C ARG A 190 5.34 -21.91 4.82
N GLU A 191 5.06 -21.77 6.10
CA GLU A 191 5.95 -22.10 7.21
C GLU A 191 5.14 -22.79 8.31
N ARG A 192 5.71 -23.83 8.95
CA ARG A 192 5.15 -24.38 10.19
C ARG A 192 5.83 -23.72 11.38
N ILE A 193 5.07 -23.01 12.20
CA ILE A 193 5.57 -22.29 13.38
C ILE A 193 4.99 -22.97 14.63
N GLY A 194 5.81 -23.80 15.28
CA GLY A 194 5.33 -24.69 16.34
C GLY A 194 4.32 -25.71 15.80
N ASP A 195 3.09 -25.66 16.31
CA ASP A 195 1.97 -26.53 15.91
C ASP A 195 1.04 -25.91 14.87
N VAL A 196 1.31 -24.69 14.40
CA VAL A 196 0.42 -23.94 13.49
C VAL A 196 1.02 -23.89 12.08
N GLU A 197 0.21 -24.22 11.07
CA GLU A 197 0.53 -23.94 9.66
C GLU A 197 0.29 -22.46 9.38
N VAL A 198 1.33 -21.75 8.91
CA VAL A 198 1.26 -20.33 8.60
C VAL A 198 1.54 -20.12 7.11
N VAL A 199 0.68 -19.36 6.44
CA VAL A 199 0.93 -18.85 5.10
C VAL A 199 1.23 -17.36 5.21
N HIS A 200 2.47 -16.97 4.93
CA HIS A 200 2.88 -15.57 4.93
C HIS A 200 2.37 -14.87 3.67
N GLN A 201 1.90 -13.62 3.82
CA GLN A 201 1.53 -12.75 2.72
C GLN A 201 1.74 -11.28 3.13
N TYR A 202 3.00 -10.85 3.22
CA TYR A 202 3.38 -9.48 3.60
C TYR A 202 4.62 -8.97 2.85
N GLY A 203 5.03 -7.71 3.08
CA GLY A 203 6.23 -7.14 2.45
C GLY A 203 5.99 -6.49 1.09
N HIS A 204 4.77 -6.02 0.81
CA HIS A 204 4.38 -5.48 -0.50
C HIS A 204 4.84 -4.05 -0.80
N GLY A 205 5.63 -3.42 0.07
CA GLY A 205 6.21 -2.10 -0.17
C GLY A 205 5.20 -1.07 -0.68
N GLY A 206 5.51 -0.42 -1.80
CA GLY A 206 4.66 0.59 -2.45
C GLY A 206 3.61 0.05 -3.41
N PHE A 207 3.51 -1.26 -3.59
CA PHE A 207 2.76 -1.88 -4.70
C PHE A 207 1.69 -2.88 -4.24
N GLY A 208 1.31 -2.88 -2.95
CA GLY A 208 0.33 -3.81 -2.40
C GLY A 208 -1.03 -3.84 -3.09
N TYR A 209 -1.53 -2.69 -3.58
CA TYR A 209 -2.79 -2.66 -4.34
C TYR A 209 -2.66 -3.30 -5.72
N GLN A 210 -1.65 -2.92 -6.51
CA GLN A 210 -1.47 -3.44 -7.88
C GLN A 210 -1.07 -4.93 -7.91
N THR A 211 -0.48 -5.46 -6.84
CA THR A 211 -0.17 -6.90 -6.72
C THR A 211 -1.21 -7.70 -5.92
N SER A 212 -2.26 -7.05 -5.40
CA SER A 212 -3.17 -7.64 -4.40
C SER A 212 -3.77 -8.98 -4.82
N TYR A 213 -4.48 -9.02 -5.95
CA TYR A 213 -5.15 -10.24 -6.44
C TYR A 213 -4.16 -11.35 -6.79
N GLY A 214 -3.07 -11.03 -7.50
CA GLY A 214 -2.04 -12.02 -7.85
C GLY A 214 -1.40 -12.64 -6.62
N SER A 215 -1.03 -11.81 -5.63
CA SER A 215 -0.46 -12.27 -4.37
C SER A 215 -1.47 -13.09 -3.55
N ALA A 216 -2.76 -12.72 -3.55
CA ALA A 216 -3.80 -13.46 -2.84
C ALA A 216 -4.07 -14.83 -3.48
N LEU A 217 -4.05 -14.93 -4.81
CA LEU A 217 -4.21 -16.21 -5.52
C LEU A 217 -3.09 -17.19 -5.16
N GLU A 218 -1.85 -16.70 -5.05
CA GLU A 218 -0.73 -17.52 -4.62
C GLU A 218 -0.87 -17.98 -3.16
N ALA A 219 -1.31 -17.09 -2.25
CA ALA A 219 -1.59 -17.47 -0.87
C ALA A 219 -2.72 -18.53 -0.78
N VAL A 220 -3.78 -18.41 -1.59
CA VAL A 220 -4.86 -19.41 -1.68
C VAL A 220 -4.32 -20.76 -2.14
N ARG A 221 -3.44 -20.78 -3.15
CA ARG A 221 -2.78 -22.00 -3.62
C ARG A 221 -2.01 -22.69 -2.49
N LEU A 222 -1.25 -21.92 -1.70
CA LEU A 222 -0.48 -22.43 -0.56
C LEU A 222 -1.36 -22.93 0.59
N VAL A 223 -2.46 -22.24 0.89
CA VAL A 223 -3.47 -22.70 1.85
C VAL A 223 -4.06 -24.05 1.41
N GLY A 224 -4.39 -24.20 0.12
CA GLY A 224 -4.86 -25.47 -0.43
C GLY A 224 -3.85 -26.61 -0.25
N GLN A 225 -2.56 -26.34 -0.45
CA GLN A 225 -1.49 -27.32 -0.21
C GLN A 225 -1.32 -27.67 1.27
N ALA A 226 -1.47 -26.70 2.17
CA ALA A 226 -1.43 -26.95 3.62
C ALA A 226 -2.64 -27.80 4.08
N ALA A 227 -3.83 -27.52 3.55
CA ALA A 227 -5.05 -28.25 3.88
C ALA A 227 -5.00 -29.72 3.42
N LEU A 228 -4.43 -30.01 2.25
CA LEU A 228 -4.26 -31.38 1.75
C LEU A 228 -3.22 -32.20 2.52
N ALA A 229 -2.30 -31.55 3.23
CA ALA A 229 -1.31 -32.22 4.07
C ALA A 229 -1.87 -32.58 5.47
N TRP A 230 -3.16 -32.31 5.72
CA TRP A 230 -3.84 -32.51 6.99
C TRP A 230 -4.90 -33.64 6.92
N PRO A 231 -5.02 -34.53 7.94
CA PRO A 231 -4.11 -34.66 9.09
C PRO A 231 -2.75 -35.22 8.64
N PRO A 232 -1.66 -34.97 9.39
CA PRO A 232 -0.36 -35.56 9.06
C PRO A 232 -0.52 -37.08 8.91
N LYS A 233 0.06 -37.64 7.83
CA LYS A 233 0.14 -39.09 7.67
C LYS A 233 0.85 -39.64 8.92
N LEU A 234 0.13 -40.52 9.64
CA LEU A 234 0.62 -41.26 10.82
C LEU A 234 1.94 -41.99 10.51
#